data_AF-A0A133V4P4-F1
#
_entry.id   AF-A0A133V4P4-F1
#
_cell.length_a   1.000
_cell.length_b   1.000
_cell.length_c   1.000
_cell.angle_alpha   90.00
_cell.angle_beta   90.00
_cell.angle_gamma   90.00
#
_symmetry.space_group_name_H-M   'P 1'
#
loop_
_entity.id
_entity.type
_entity.pdbx_description
1 polymer ?
#
loop_
_entity_poly.entity_id
_entity_poly.type
_entity_poly.pdbx_seq_one_letter_code
_entity_poly.pdbx_strand_id
1 'polypeptide(L)'
;MKVSLPYGNDRLSVEIPESNLVGVLRKGEAEPLDDVYEAVLRSLRSPIGKPPLGELLDQENEIAIIVDDHTRPCPDDRLLPPSWRGLRKAG
;
A
#
# COMPACT_ATOMS: atom_id res chain seq x y z
N MET A 1 18.94 -6.10 -26.88
CA MET A 1 17.97 -5.32 -26.07
C MET A 1 18.64 -4.73 -24.83
N LYS A 2 18.38 -3.45 -24.51
CA LYS A 2 18.87 -2.78 -23.29
C LYS A 2 17.84 -2.91 -22.16
N VAL A 3 18.24 -3.44 -21.01
CA VAL A 3 17.39 -3.62 -19.82
C VAL A 3 17.99 -2.84 -18.64
N SER A 4 17.14 -2.17 -17.87
CA SER A 4 17.55 -1.38 -16.71
C SER A 4 17.13 -2.07 -15.41
N LEU A 5 18.08 -2.30 -14.51
CA LEU A 5 17.91 -3.02 -13.25
C LEU A 5 18.20 -2.10 -12.06
N PRO A 6 17.37 -2.07 -11.00
CA PRO A 6 17.69 -1.34 -9.78
C PRO A 6 18.94 -1.93 -9.11
N TYR A 7 19.86 -1.06 -8.66
CA TYR A 7 21.09 -1.47 -7.98
C TYR A 7 21.55 -0.38 -7.00
N GLY A 8 21.42 -0.63 -5.69
CA GLY A 8 21.65 0.39 -4.67
C GLY A 8 20.73 1.58 -4.86
N ASN A 9 21.30 2.78 -4.92
CA ASN A 9 20.56 4.03 -5.16
C ASN A 9 20.45 4.42 -6.64
N ASP A 10 20.91 3.58 -7.56
CA ASP A 10 20.93 3.85 -9.00
C ASP A 10 20.37 2.65 -9.79
N ARG A 11 20.59 2.66 -11.10
CA ARG A 11 20.15 1.62 -12.02
C ARG A 11 21.31 1.19 -12.90
N LEU A 12 21.54 -0.11 -12.97
CA LEU A 12 22.46 -0.71 -13.93
C LEU A 12 21.76 -0.90 -15.26
N SER A 13 22.45 -0.59 -16.34
CA SER A 13 21.99 -0.88 -17.69
C SER A 13 22.77 -2.08 -18.25
N VAL A 14 22.05 -3.10 -18.69
CA VAL A 14 22.64 -4.30 -19.32
C VAL A 14 22.14 -4.44 -20.75
N GLU A 15 23.02 -4.89 -21.64
CA GLU A 15 22.68 -5.19 -23.03
C GLU A 15 22.69 -6.70 -23.24
N ILE A 16 21.54 -7.26 -23.62
CA ILE A 16 21.35 -8.69 -23.81
C ILE A 16 21.08 -8.94 -25.30
N PRO A 17 21.87 -9.80 -25.97
CA PRO A 17 21.58 -10.23 -27.34
C PRO A 17 20.19 -10.84 -27.46
N GLU A 18 19.44 -10.49 -28.50
CA GLU A 18 18.03 -10.93 -28.64
C GLU A 18 17.89 -12.45 -28.74
N SER A 19 18.87 -13.13 -29.34
CA SER A 19 18.93 -14.60 -29.40
C SER A 19 18.92 -15.28 -28.03
N ASN A 20 19.34 -14.54 -26.99
CA ASN A 20 19.49 -15.05 -25.63
C ASN A 20 18.36 -14.57 -24.71
N LEU A 21 17.40 -13.79 -25.23
CA LEU A 21 16.36 -13.15 -24.44
C LEU A 21 14.99 -13.79 -24.69
N VAL A 22 14.51 -14.56 -23.71
CA VAL A 22 13.17 -15.15 -23.75
C VAL A 22 12.08 -14.11 -23.45
N GLY A 23 12.35 -13.14 -22.57
CA GLY A 23 11.43 -12.05 -22.27
C GLY A 23 11.85 -11.21 -21.06
N VAL A 24 11.16 -10.07 -20.89
CA VAL A 24 11.34 -9.18 -19.73
C VAL A 24 10.00 -9.09 -18.99
N LEU A 25 9.93 -9.69 -17.80
CA LEU A 25 8.73 -9.65 -16.97
C LEU A 25 8.73 -8.36 -16.14
N ARG A 26 7.60 -7.64 -16.17
CA ARG A 26 7.38 -6.44 -15.36
C ARG A 26 6.14 -6.62 -14.49
N LYS A 27 6.09 -5.87 -13.38
CA LYS A 27 4.87 -5.76 -12.59
C LYS A 27 3.76 -5.19 -13.47
N GLY A 28 2.56 -5.74 -13.35
CA GLY A 28 1.37 -5.16 -13.98
C GLY A 28 1.14 -3.73 -13.50
N GLU A 29 0.60 -2.90 -14.38
CA GLU A 29 0.17 -1.56 -14.03
C GLU A 29 -1.09 -1.64 -13.17
N ALA A 30 -1.21 -0.73 -12.21
CA ALA A 30 -2.43 -0.52 -11.44
C ALA A 30 -2.86 0.93 -11.69
N GLU A 31 -4.17 1.14 -11.82
CA GLU A 31 -4.70 2.50 -11.93
C GLU A 31 -4.36 3.27 -10.65
N PRO A 32 -3.77 4.46 -10.76
CA PRO A 32 -3.48 5.29 -9.60
C PRO A 32 -4.79 5.74 -8.94
N LEU A 33 -4.77 5.85 -7.62
CA LEU A 33 -5.87 6.47 -6.89
C LEU A 33 -5.77 7.99 -7.00
N ASP A 34 -6.86 8.64 -7.40
CA ASP A 34 -6.95 10.11 -7.45
C ASP A 34 -6.80 10.73 -6.06
N ASP A 35 -7.45 10.12 -5.06
CA ASP A 35 -7.39 10.53 -3.66
C ASP A 35 -7.17 9.30 -2.76
N VAL A 36 -5.92 9.10 -2.34
CA VAL A 36 -5.52 8.01 -1.44
C VAL A 36 -6.25 8.10 -0.10
N TYR A 37 -6.45 9.31 0.41
CA TYR A 37 -7.06 9.52 1.73
C TYR A 37 -8.52 9.06 1.74
N GLU A 38 -9.30 9.50 0.76
CA GLU A 38 -10.70 9.09 0.63
C GLU A 38 -10.84 7.62 0.24
N ALA A 39 -9.91 7.06 -0.53
CA ALA A 39 -9.89 5.63 -0.85
C ALA A 39 -9.73 4.76 0.42
N VAL A 40 -8.83 5.16 1.33
CA VAL A 40 -8.65 4.45 2.61
C VAL A 40 -9.88 4.61 3.50
N LEU A 41 -10.43 5.83 3.63
CA LEU A 41 -11.66 6.06 4.40
C LEU A 41 -12.84 5.23 3.89
N ARG A 42 -13.02 5.15 2.57
CA ARG A 42 -14.06 4.33 1.95
C ARG A 42 -13.87 2.85 2.28
N SER A 43 -12.63 2.36 2.23
CA SER A 43 -12.30 0.97 2.55
C SER A 43 -12.63 0.63 4.01
N LEU A 44 -12.37 1.56 4.94
CA LEU A 44 -12.70 1.38 6.36
C LEU A 44 -14.22 1.41 6.64
N ARG A 45 -14.99 2.14 5.83
CA ARG A 45 -16.46 2.20 5.93
C ARG A 45 -17.17 1.01 5.28
N SER A 46 -16.52 0.33 4.34
CA SER A 46 -17.08 -0.81 3.60
C SER A 46 -16.12 -1.99 3.62
N PRO A 47 -15.84 -2.59 4.79
CA PRO A 47 -14.90 -3.70 4.90
C PRO A 47 -15.44 -4.97 4.25
N ILE A 48 -14.52 -5.86 3.88
CA ILE A 48 -14.84 -7.12 3.23
C ILE A 48 -15.23 -8.16 4.30
N GLY A 49 -16.49 -8.61 4.27
CA GLY A 49 -16.96 -9.74 5.10
C GLY A 49 -17.02 -9.48 6.61
N LYS A 50 -17.00 -8.20 7.03
CA LYS A 50 -17.05 -7.77 8.43
C LYS A 50 -17.91 -6.50 8.58
N PRO A 51 -18.36 -6.15 9.79
CA PRO A 51 -18.92 -4.83 10.07
C PRO A 51 -17.86 -3.72 9.97
N PRO A 52 -18.25 -2.47 9.66
CA PRO A 52 -17.40 -1.28 9.76
C PRO A 52 -16.73 -1.17 11.13
N LEU A 53 -15.53 -0.57 11.16
CA LEU A 53 -14.76 -0.42 12.39
C LEU A 53 -15.53 0.32 13.50
N GLY A 54 -16.42 1.26 13.12
CA GLY A 54 -17.29 1.98 14.05
C GLY A 54 -18.34 1.13 14.76
N GLU A 55 -18.67 -0.04 14.22
CA GLU A 55 -19.61 -0.99 14.83
C GLU A 55 -18.90 -2.03 15.68
N LEU A 56 -17.56 -2.10 15.61
CA LEU A 56 -16.73 -3.04 16.35
C LEU A 56 -16.17 -2.46 17.65
N LEU A 57 -16.30 -1.15 17.86
CA LEU A 57 -15.65 -0.42 18.94
C LEU A 57 -16.65 0.25 19.87
N ASP A 58 -16.28 0.32 21.14
CA ASP A 58 -16.90 1.11 22.21
C ASP A 58 -15.85 2.02 22.88
N GLN A 59 -16.31 2.93 23.75
CA GLN A 59 -15.43 3.91 24.42
C GLN A 59 -14.50 3.28 25.49
N GLU A 60 -14.71 2.02 25.85
CA GLU A 60 -13.89 1.31 26.85
C GLU A 60 -12.77 0.50 26.19
N ASN A 61 -12.74 0.43 24.85
CA ASN A 61 -11.73 -0.34 24.14
C ASN A 61 -10.37 0.37 24.13
N GLU A 62 -9.32 -0.37 24.53
CA GLU A 62 -7.94 -0.01 24.24
C GLU A 62 -7.52 -0.57 22.87
N ILE A 63 -7.00 0.29 22.01
CA ILE A 63 -6.72 -0.04 20.60
C ILE A 63 -5.22 -0.01 20.35
N ALA A 64 -4.68 -1.12 19.83
CA ALA A 64 -3.33 -1.19 19.28
C ALA A 64 -3.37 -1.22 17.76
N ILE A 65 -2.61 -0.33 17.10
CA ILE A 65 -2.43 -0.31 15.65
C ILE A 65 -1.05 -0.90 15.35
N ILE A 66 -1.03 -2.01 14.63
CA ILE A 66 0.20 -2.64 14.16
C ILE A 66 0.57 -2.01 12.81
N VAL A 67 1.80 -1.54 12.69
CA VAL A 67 2.34 -0.93 11.47
C VAL A 67 3.58 -1.70 11.03
N ASP A 68 3.89 -1.61 9.74
CA ASP A 68 5.10 -2.20 9.19
C ASP A 68 6.35 -1.49 9.72
N ASP A 69 7.49 -2.18 9.68
CA ASP A 69 8.78 -1.57 10.00
C ASP A 69 9.38 -0.84 8.78
N HIS A 70 10.50 -0.16 9.01
CA HIS A 70 11.21 0.61 7.98
C HIS A 70 11.70 -0.21 6.77
N THR A 71 11.70 -1.55 6.84
CA THR A 71 12.14 -2.41 5.74
C THR A 71 11.04 -2.64 4.71
N ARG A 72 9.80 -2.21 5.00
CA ARG A 72 8.67 -2.29 4.09
C ARG A 72 8.38 -0.94 3.44
N PRO A 73 8.15 -0.89 2.12
CA PRO A 73 7.74 0.33 1.43
C PRO A 73 6.22 0.57 1.60
N CYS A 74 5.72 0.45 2.83
CA CYS A 74 4.32 0.73 3.15
C CYS A 74 4.13 2.25 3.28
N PRO A 75 3.13 2.87 2.61
CA PRO A 75 2.86 4.30 2.73
C PRO A 75 2.08 4.62 4.02
N ASP A 76 2.67 4.31 5.18
CA ASP A 76 2.03 4.47 6.49
C ASP A 76 1.64 5.93 6.77
N ASP A 77 2.41 6.88 6.26
CA ASP A 77 2.12 8.32 6.30
C ASP A 77 0.78 8.68 5.64
N ARG A 78 0.32 7.85 4.68
CA ARG A 78 -0.96 8.02 3.98
C ARG A 78 -2.06 7.14 4.53
N LEU A 79 -1.73 5.96 5.03
CA LEU A 79 -2.71 4.99 5.56
C LEU A 79 -3.16 5.31 6.99
N LEU A 80 -2.24 5.77 7.85
CA LEU A 80 -2.52 5.99 9.27
C LEU A 80 -3.45 7.18 9.55
N PRO A 81 -3.31 8.36 8.92
CA PRO A 81 -4.19 9.49 9.20
C PRO A 81 -5.70 9.21 8.97
N PRO A 82 -6.14 8.62 7.83
CA PRO A 82 -7.54 8.27 7.64
C PRO A 82 -7.99 7.12 8.58
N SER A 83 -7.11 6.17 8.89
CA SER A 83 -7.40 5.10 9.86
C SER A 83 -7.65 5.63 11.26
N TRP A 84 -6.79 6.52 11.74
CA TRP A 84 -6.95 7.22 13.01
C TRP A 84 -8.24 8.05 13.05
N ARG A 85 -8.59 8.72 11.95
CA ARG A 85 -9.84 9.49 11.86
C ARG A 85 -11.07 8.58 11.90
N GLY A 86 -10.99 7.39 11.30
CA GLY A 86 -12.04 6.38 11.39
C GLY A 86 -12.25 5.93 12.82
N LEU A 87 -11.16 5.60 13.53
CA LEU A 87 -11.17 5.20 14.94
C LEU A 87 -11.74 6.29 15.86
N ARG A 88 -11.27 7.54 15.76
CA ARG A 88 -11.78 8.65 16.58
C ARG A 88 -13.27 8.97 16.41
N LYS A 89 -13.88 8.54 15.30
CA LYS A 89 -15.33 8.69 15.08
C LYS A 89 -16.13 7.54 15.69
N ALA A 90 -15.49 6.39 15.92
CA ALA A 90 -16.10 5.18 16.45
C ALA A 90 -16.26 5.23 17.98
N GLY A 91 -15.33 5.88 18.68
CA GLY A 91 -15.32 6.00 20.14
C GLY A 91 -14.08 6.74 20.58
#